data_AF-A0A7W0XAG0-F1
#
_entry.id   AF-A0A7W0XAG0-F1
#
_cell.length_a   1.000
_cell.length_b   1.000
_cell.length_c   1.000
_cell.angle_alpha   90.00
_cell.angle_beta   90.00
_cell.angle_gamma   90.00
#
_symmetry.space_group_name_H-M   'P 1'
#
loop_
_entity.id
_entity.type
_entity.pdbx_description
1 polymer ?
#
loop_
_entity_poly.entity_id
_entity_poly.type
_entity_poly.pdbx_seq_one_letter_code
_entity_poly.pdbx_strand_id
1 'polypeptide(L)'
;MPDQSLIRFRRVVAASLAELEGRRSEVNDLNVFPVADGDTGDNMAMTMRSVLHELDTLDGQMIDEIGRDELISAVARAALLGARGNSGVILSQIVRGAAEELASRPGELVDPVLVAAAFARAADAAYGSVRDPAEGTMLTAIRAMAHRAAQDLAHMPTPRLGAEASPHEQDELIAGVLERALDAANEAVER
;
A
#
# COMPACT_ATOMS: atom_id res chain seq x y z
N MET A 1 -14.30 -16.28 13.10
CA MET A 1 -14.55 -14.83 13.09
C MET A 1 -14.21 -14.34 11.70
N PRO A 2 -14.97 -13.41 11.10
CA PRO A 2 -14.64 -12.90 9.77
C PRO A 2 -13.23 -12.30 9.80
N ASP A 3 -12.44 -12.55 8.75
CA ASP A 3 -11.09 -12.01 8.61
C ASP A 3 -11.15 -10.47 8.60
N GLN A 4 -10.73 -9.85 9.71
CA GLN A 4 -10.68 -8.39 9.86
C GLN A 4 -9.67 -7.75 8.90
N SER A 5 -8.78 -8.53 8.28
CA SER A 5 -7.76 -8.01 7.37
C SER A 5 -8.37 -7.35 6.13
N LEU A 6 -9.50 -7.85 5.61
CA LEU A 6 -10.18 -7.20 4.49
C LEU A 6 -10.82 -5.87 4.93
N ILE A 7 -11.50 -5.85 6.08
CA ILE A 7 -12.10 -4.61 6.62
C ILE A 7 -11.01 -3.56 6.82
N ARG A 8 -9.86 -3.96 7.38
CA ARG A 8 -8.69 -3.09 7.52
C ARG A 8 -8.16 -2.63 6.17
N PHE A 9 -7.97 -3.55 5.21
CA PHE A 9 -7.45 -3.21 3.90
C PHE A 9 -8.36 -2.22 3.16
N ARG A 10 -9.67 -2.49 3.13
CA ARG A 10 -10.66 -1.57 2.55
C ARG A 10 -10.63 -0.22 3.25
N ARG A 11 -10.56 -0.18 4.59
CA ARG A 11 -10.45 1.07 5.35
C ARG A 11 -9.19 1.85 4.99
N VAL A 12 -8.05 1.17 4.84
CA VAL A 12 -6.78 1.79 4.43
C VAL A 12 -6.88 2.34 3.01
N VAL A 13 -7.43 1.59 2.04
CA VAL A 13 -7.62 2.06 0.66
C VAL A 13 -8.56 3.27 0.63
N ALA A 14 -9.68 3.22 1.34
CA ALA A 14 -10.63 4.32 1.39
C ALA A 14 -10.03 5.59 2.02
N ALA A 15 -9.30 5.45 3.13
CA ALA A 15 -8.62 6.57 3.78
C ALA A 15 -7.50 7.16 2.91
N SER A 16 -6.72 6.30 2.23
CA SER A 16 -5.65 6.73 1.33
C SER A 16 -6.21 7.48 0.12
N LEU A 17 -7.33 7.01 -0.45
CA LEU A 17 -8.01 7.72 -1.52
C LEU A 17 -8.53 9.08 -1.06
N ALA A 18 -9.16 9.17 0.12
CA ALA A 18 -9.67 10.42 0.65
C ALA A 18 -8.55 11.46 0.88
N GLU A 19 -7.42 11.03 1.43
CA GLU A 19 -6.23 11.87 1.62
C GLU A 19 -5.67 12.36 0.28
N LEU A 20 -5.52 11.43 -0.68
CA LEU A 20 -5.04 11.75 -2.02
C LEU A 20 -5.97 12.71 -2.76
N GLU A 21 -7.29 12.56 -2.63
CA GLU A 21 -8.25 13.49 -3.21
C GLU A 21 -8.15 14.89 -2.56
N GLY A 22 -7.97 14.95 -1.24
CA GLY A 22 -7.76 16.20 -0.51
C GLY A 22 -6.51 16.97 -0.97
N ARG A 23 -5.47 16.24 -1.38
CA ARG A 23 -4.18 16.82 -1.84
C ARG A 23 -3.98 16.72 -3.35
N ARG A 24 -5.02 16.38 -4.11
CA ARG A 24 -4.91 16.11 -5.55
C ARG A 24 -4.28 17.25 -6.34
N SER A 25 -4.69 18.49 -6.07
CA SER A 25 -4.13 19.66 -6.75
C SER A 25 -2.67 19.88 -6.38
N GLU A 26 -2.33 19.75 -5.11
CA GLU A 26 -0.94 19.86 -4.64
C GLU A 26 -0.05 18.81 -5.33
N VAL A 27 -0.52 17.57 -5.43
CA VAL A 27 0.20 16.49 -6.12
C VAL A 27 0.33 16.75 -7.62
N ASN A 28 -0.69 17.34 -8.27
CA ASN A 28 -0.59 17.80 -9.65
C ASN A 28 0.49 18.88 -9.82
N ASP A 29 0.58 19.82 -8.87
CA ASP A 29 1.55 20.92 -8.89
C ASP A 29 2.99 20.47 -8.60
N LEU A 30 3.17 19.37 -7.86
CA LEU A 30 4.47 18.74 -7.61
C LEU A 30 5.06 18.00 -8.83
N ASN A 31 4.32 17.87 -9.94
CA ASN A 31 4.78 17.14 -11.12
C ASN A 31 5.88 17.91 -11.88
N VAL A 32 7.13 17.85 -11.41
CA VAL A 32 8.27 18.61 -11.98
C VAL A 32 9.23 17.75 -12.82
N PHE A 33 9.02 16.42 -12.99
CA PHE A 33 9.96 15.57 -13.76
C PHE A 33 9.31 14.36 -14.48
N PRO A 34 9.66 14.03 -15.74
CA PRO A 34 10.35 14.83 -16.77
C PRO A 34 9.40 15.68 -17.64
N VAL A 35 8.07 15.47 -17.54
CA VAL A 35 7.06 16.24 -18.27
C VAL A 35 5.95 16.65 -17.30
N ALA A 36 5.79 17.95 -17.10
CA ALA A 36 4.80 18.54 -16.21
C ALA A 36 3.42 18.57 -16.90
N ASP A 37 2.80 17.41 -17.05
CA ASP A 37 1.45 17.28 -17.63
C ASP A 37 0.36 17.68 -16.62
N GLY A 38 0.75 17.95 -15.36
CA GLY A 38 -0.14 18.46 -14.31
C GLY A 38 -1.25 17.50 -13.89
N ASP A 39 -1.12 16.20 -14.17
CA ASP A 39 -2.18 15.21 -14.01
C ASP A 39 -1.81 14.05 -13.05
N THR A 40 -0.68 14.15 -12.34
CA THR A 40 -0.18 13.05 -11.47
C THR A 40 -1.17 12.68 -10.37
N GLY A 41 -1.73 13.67 -9.68
CA GLY A 41 -2.75 13.47 -8.66
C GLY A 41 -4.06 12.92 -9.24
N ASP A 42 -4.47 13.38 -10.43
CA ASP A 42 -5.64 12.83 -11.13
C ASP A 42 -5.45 11.35 -11.50
N ASN A 43 -4.29 11.02 -12.05
CA ASN A 43 -3.90 9.66 -12.43
C ASN A 43 -3.88 8.71 -11.22
N MET A 44 -3.29 9.14 -10.11
CA MET A 44 -3.25 8.36 -8.88
C MET A 44 -4.65 8.20 -8.27
N ALA A 45 -5.46 9.27 -8.23
CA ALA A 45 -6.80 9.23 -7.66
C ALA A 45 -7.73 8.31 -8.46
N MET A 46 -7.67 8.36 -9.80
CA MET A 46 -8.42 7.43 -10.66
C MET A 46 -8.03 5.97 -10.39
N THR A 47 -6.73 5.69 -10.25
CA THR A 47 -6.22 4.35 -9.94
C THR A 47 -6.78 3.84 -8.62
N MET A 48 -6.73 4.66 -7.56
CA MET A 48 -7.24 4.29 -6.23
C MET A 48 -8.78 4.16 -6.20
N ARG A 49 -9.51 4.98 -6.97
CA ARG A 49 -10.97 4.81 -7.13
C ARG A 49 -11.31 3.47 -7.76
N SER A 50 -10.56 3.02 -8.76
CA SER A 50 -10.78 1.70 -9.36
C SER A 50 -10.57 0.57 -8.35
N VAL A 51 -9.54 0.68 -7.50
CA VAL A 51 -9.30 -0.30 -6.43
C VAL A 51 -10.44 -0.29 -5.41
N LEU A 52 -10.85 0.88 -4.92
CA LEU A 52 -11.93 0.98 -3.94
C LEU A 52 -13.27 0.48 -4.53
N HIS A 53 -13.55 0.79 -5.79
CA HIS A 53 -14.75 0.31 -6.46
C HIS A 53 -14.80 -1.22 -6.52
N GLU A 54 -13.67 -1.87 -6.84
CA GLU A 54 -13.58 -3.34 -6.83
C GLU A 54 -13.73 -3.91 -5.41
N LEU A 55 -13.19 -3.23 -4.39
CA LEU A 55 -13.41 -3.66 -3.01
C LEU A 55 -14.88 -3.52 -2.60
N ASP A 56 -15.58 -2.48 -3.07
CA ASP A 56 -17.00 -2.26 -2.81
C ASP A 56 -17.91 -3.24 -3.56
N THR A 57 -17.51 -3.76 -4.72
CA THR A 57 -18.26 -4.82 -5.41
C THR A 57 -18.13 -6.17 -4.71
N LEU A 58 -17.00 -6.39 -4.02
CA LEU A 58 -16.76 -7.57 -3.17
C LEU A 58 -17.39 -7.42 -1.77
N ASP A 59 -17.62 -6.18 -1.32
CA ASP A 59 -18.25 -5.86 -0.03
C ASP A 59 -19.72 -6.30 -0.03
N GLY A 60 -20.07 -7.29 0.81
CA GLY A 60 -21.40 -7.91 0.87
C GLY A 60 -21.46 -9.36 0.41
N GLN A 61 -20.38 -9.90 -0.16
CA GLN A 61 -20.19 -11.35 -0.32
C GLN A 61 -19.55 -11.92 0.96
N MET A 62 -19.98 -13.12 1.40
CA MET A 62 -19.36 -13.76 2.56
C MET A 62 -17.89 -14.03 2.23
N ILE A 63 -16.99 -13.29 2.87
CA ILE A 63 -15.54 -13.28 2.62
C ILE A 63 -14.91 -14.68 2.77
N ASP A 64 -15.55 -15.53 3.56
CA ASP A 64 -15.19 -16.94 3.73
C ASP A 64 -15.34 -17.77 2.42
N GLU A 65 -16.04 -17.26 1.38
CA GLU A 65 -16.27 -17.92 0.09
C GLU A 65 -15.34 -17.43 -1.06
N ILE A 66 -14.92 -16.17 -1.07
CA ILE A 66 -14.06 -15.59 -2.12
C ILE A 66 -12.59 -16.02 -1.92
N GLY A 67 -12.17 -16.21 -0.66
CA GLY A 67 -10.79 -16.56 -0.35
C GLY A 67 -9.82 -15.38 -0.56
N ARG A 68 -8.77 -15.34 0.26
CA ARG A 68 -7.80 -14.22 0.27
C ARG A 68 -7.13 -14.02 -1.11
N ASP A 69 -6.91 -15.10 -1.85
CA ASP A 69 -6.23 -15.08 -3.16
C ASP A 69 -7.04 -14.41 -4.27
N GLU A 70 -8.35 -14.64 -4.30
CA GLU A 70 -9.25 -14.03 -5.30
C GLU A 70 -9.38 -12.53 -5.04
N LEU A 71 -9.47 -12.12 -3.77
CA LEU A 71 -9.47 -10.72 -3.36
C LEU A 71 -8.20 -9.98 -3.83
N ILE A 72 -7.02 -10.54 -3.60
CA ILE A 72 -5.76 -9.91 -4.07
C ILE A 72 -5.78 -9.82 -5.59
N SER A 73 -6.21 -10.89 -6.26
CA SER A 73 -6.25 -10.96 -7.71
C SER A 73 -7.20 -9.89 -8.27
N ALA A 74 -8.33 -9.66 -7.61
CA ALA A 74 -9.28 -8.61 -7.94
C ALA A 74 -8.68 -7.21 -7.71
N VAL A 75 -8.10 -6.95 -6.53
CA VAL A 75 -7.44 -5.68 -6.19
C VAL A 75 -6.29 -5.35 -7.15
N ALA A 76 -5.41 -6.32 -7.40
CA ALA A 76 -4.28 -6.19 -8.31
C ALA A 76 -4.74 -5.88 -9.74
N ARG A 77 -5.78 -6.58 -10.19
CA ARG A 77 -6.39 -6.37 -11.51
C ARG A 77 -7.06 -5.00 -11.61
N ALA A 78 -7.81 -4.60 -10.59
CA ALA A 78 -8.49 -3.30 -10.54
C ALA A 78 -7.48 -2.15 -10.52
N ALA A 79 -6.40 -2.27 -9.74
CA ALA A 79 -5.31 -1.30 -9.73
C ALA A 79 -4.66 -1.18 -11.12
N LEU A 80 -4.37 -2.31 -11.77
CA LEU A 80 -3.68 -2.31 -13.07
C LEU A 80 -4.59 -1.81 -14.21
N LEU A 81 -5.86 -2.24 -14.26
CA LEU A 81 -6.81 -1.80 -15.29
C LEU A 81 -7.27 -0.36 -15.08
N GLY A 82 -7.30 0.09 -13.83
CA GLY A 82 -7.59 1.47 -13.44
C GLY A 82 -6.41 2.42 -13.60
N ALA A 83 -5.19 1.90 -13.74
CA ALA A 83 -3.97 2.69 -13.85
C ALA A 83 -4.04 3.66 -15.04
N ARG A 84 -3.76 4.94 -14.77
CA ARG A 84 -3.66 5.99 -15.78
C ARG A 84 -2.31 6.68 -15.70
N GLY A 85 -1.68 6.90 -16.86
CA GLY A 85 -0.34 7.48 -16.94
C GLY A 85 0.72 6.67 -16.19
N ASN A 86 1.92 7.22 -16.07
CA ASN A 86 3.04 6.55 -15.40
C ASN A 86 2.80 6.44 -13.88
N SER A 87 2.31 7.52 -13.25
CA SER A 87 2.08 7.56 -11.80
C SER A 87 1.00 6.57 -11.35
N GLY A 88 -0.07 6.40 -12.14
CA GLY A 88 -1.08 5.37 -11.88
C GLY A 88 -0.53 3.96 -12.08
N VAL A 89 0.30 3.73 -13.10
CA VAL A 89 0.97 2.43 -13.29
C VAL A 89 1.86 2.13 -12.08
N ILE A 90 2.75 3.03 -11.67
CA ILE A 90 3.64 2.82 -10.51
C ILE A 90 2.82 2.54 -9.24
N LEU A 91 1.80 3.36 -8.95
CA LEU A 91 0.92 3.16 -7.80
C LEU A 91 0.22 1.80 -7.83
N SER A 92 -0.23 1.35 -9.01
CA SER A 92 -0.84 0.02 -9.16
C SER A 92 0.11 -1.11 -8.79
N GLN A 93 1.42 -0.96 -9.05
CA GLN A 93 2.41 -1.97 -8.69
C GLN A 93 2.71 -1.96 -7.19
N ILE A 94 2.74 -0.78 -6.57
CA ILE A 94 2.88 -0.64 -5.11
C ILE A 94 1.72 -1.38 -4.42
N VAL A 95 0.48 -1.07 -4.81
CA VAL A 95 -0.72 -1.69 -4.24
C VAL A 95 -0.71 -3.21 -4.47
N ARG A 96 -0.42 -3.66 -5.70
CA ARG A 96 -0.34 -5.09 -6.00
C ARG A 96 0.73 -5.79 -5.17
N GLY A 97 1.95 -5.26 -5.13
CA GLY A 97 3.06 -5.88 -4.41
C GLY A 97 2.76 -6.00 -2.92
N ALA A 98 2.20 -4.96 -2.30
CA ALA A 98 1.76 -5.01 -0.91
C ALA A 98 0.65 -6.05 -0.69
N ALA A 99 -0.37 -6.07 -1.57
CA ALA A 99 -1.50 -6.99 -1.43
C ALA A 99 -1.09 -8.46 -1.60
N GLU A 100 -0.22 -8.77 -2.57
CA GLU A 100 0.35 -10.11 -2.76
C GLU A 100 1.06 -10.61 -1.49
N GLU A 101 1.88 -9.76 -0.87
CA GLU A 101 2.63 -10.16 0.32
C GLU A 101 1.75 -10.24 1.57
N LEU A 102 0.81 -9.33 1.77
CA LEU A 102 -0.13 -9.38 2.91
C LEU A 102 -0.97 -10.66 2.94
N ALA A 103 -1.04 -11.37 1.82
CA ALA A 103 -1.74 -12.63 1.72
C ALA A 103 -0.86 -13.87 1.69
N SER A 104 0.46 -13.73 1.68
CA SER A 104 1.41 -14.85 1.62
C SER A 104 1.28 -15.81 2.82
N ARG A 105 0.63 -15.37 3.90
CA ARG A 105 0.42 -16.11 5.16
C ARG A 105 -1.07 -16.30 5.48
N PRO A 106 -1.79 -17.19 4.77
CA PRO A 106 -3.21 -17.45 5.04
C PRO A 106 -3.43 -17.98 6.46
N GLY A 107 -4.46 -17.49 7.14
CA GLY A 107 -4.79 -17.88 8.52
C GLY A 107 -3.94 -17.23 9.60
N GLU A 108 -2.94 -16.43 9.23
CA GLU A 108 -2.14 -15.65 10.18
C GLU A 108 -2.58 -14.19 10.23
N LEU A 109 -2.33 -13.55 11.37
CA LEU A 109 -2.53 -12.11 11.55
C LEU A 109 -1.45 -11.32 10.79
N VAL A 110 -1.85 -10.16 10.26
CA VAL A 110 -0.92 -9.14 9.78
C VAL A 110 -0.13 -8.59 10.97
N ASP A 111 1.16 -8.86 11.01
CA ASP A 111 2.09 -8.42 12.06
C ASP A 111 3.20 -7.52 11.48
N PRO A 112 4.04 -6.89 12.32
CA PRO A 112 5.16 -6.08 11.85
C PRO A 112 6.06 -6.77 10.82
N VAL A 113 6.27 -8.09 10.94
CA VAL A 113 7.06 -8.86 9.96
C VAL A 113 6.39 -8.82 8.58
N LEU A 114 5.07 -9.07 8.52
CA LEU A 114 4.34 -9.06 7.25
C LEU A 114 4.25 -7.67 6.64
N VAL A 115 4.08 -6.63 7.47
CA VAL A 115 4.06 -5.23 7.00
C VAL A 115 5.42 -4.85 6.39
N ALA A 116 6.53 -5.20 7.04
CA ALA A 116 7.86 -4.94 6.52
C ALA A 116 8.11 -5.67 5.20
N ALA A 117 7.72 -6.94 5.11
CA ALA A 117 7.78 -7.71 3.87
C ALA A 117 6.92 -7.07 2.76
N ALA A 118 5.71 -6.62 3.10
CA ALA A 118 4.81 -5.99 2.14
C ALA A 118 5.36 -4.68 1.58
N PHE A 119 6.02 -3.86 2.40
CA PHE A 119 6.73 -2.68 1.89
C PHE A 119 7.89 -3.04 0.96
N ALA A 120 8.69 -4.06 1.32
CA ALA A 120 9.77 -4.53 0.45
C ALA A 120 9.24 -5.00 -0.91
N ARG A 121 8.18 -5.83 -0.89
CA ARG A 121 7.54 -6.34 -2.11
C ARG A 121 6.93 -5.21 -2.95
N ALA A 122 6.30 -4.22 -2.31
CA ALA A 122 5.75 -3.04 -2.98
C ALA A 122 6.84 -2.19 -3.65
N ALA A 123 7.98 -1.99 -2.97
CA ALA A 123 9.12 -1.27 -3.53
C ALA A 123 9.70 -2.03 -4.75
N ASP A 124 9.98 -3.33 -4.61
CA ASP A 124 10.51 -4.14 -5.71
C ASP A 124 9.58 -4.13 -6.94
N ALA A 125 8.27 -4.28 -6.73
CA ALA A 125 7.28 -4.22 -7.79
C ALA A 125 7.24 -2.85 -8.49
N ALA A 126 7.34 -1.77 -7.72
CA ALA A 126 7.32 -0.41 -8.25
C ALA A 126 8.58 -0.11 -9.09
N TYR A 127 9.78 -0.39 -8.56
CA TYR A 127 11.03 -0.20 -9.29
C TYR A 127 11.11 -1.09 -10.53
N GLY A 128 10.68 -2.35 -10.43
CA GLY A 128 10.68 -3.30 -11.56
C GLY A 128 9.76 -2.89 -12.72
N SER A 129 8.82 -1.97 -12.50
CA SER A 129 7.89 -1.49 -13.52
C SER A 129 8.37 -0.25 -14.28
N VAL A 130 9.46 0.37 -13.83
CA VAL A 130 10.02 1.59 -14.42
C VAL A 130 11.37 1.26 -15.05
N ARG A 131 11.52 1.57 -16.34
CA ARG A 131 12.77 1.31 -17.07
C ARG A 131 13.95 2.11 -16.50
N ASP A 132 13.73 3.38 -16.21
CA ASP A 132 14.73 4.34 -15.75
C ASP A 132 14.19 5.01 -14.47
N PRO A 133 14.32 4.37 -13.29
CA PRO A 133 13.77 4.89 -12.04
C PRO A 133 14.49 6.17 -11.60
N ALA A 134 13.71 7.14 -11.11
CA ALA A 134 14.22 8.43 -10.63
C ALA A 134 14.04 8.57 -9.12
N GLU A 135 15.08 9.08 -8.46
CA GLU A 135 15.01 9.49 -7.06
C GLU A 135 14.22 10.79 -6.88
N GLY A 136 13.76 11.07 -5.67
CA GLY A 136 12.88 12.19 -5.36
C GLY A 136 11.43 11.96 -5.80
N THR A 137 11.06 10.70 -6.10
CA THR A 137 9.70 10.31 -6.53
C THR A 137 9.05 9.41 -5.48
N MET A 138 7.81 8.97 -5.75
CA MET A 138 7.15 7.97 -4.91
C MET A 138 7.93 6.65 -4.80
N LEU A 139 8.84 6.36 -5.76
CA LEU A 139 9.78 5.24 -5.68
C LEU A 139 10.77 5.41 -4.51
N THR A 140 11.28 6.62 -4.29
CA THR A 140 12.17 6.92 -3.16
C THR A 140 11.42 6.76 -1.84
N ALA A 141 10.18 7.28 -1.77
CA ALA A 141 9.33 7.18 -0.59
C ALA A 141 9.08 5.72 -0.20
N ILE A 142 8.58 4.87 -1.11
CA ILE A 142 8.26 3.47 -0.79
C ILE A 142 9.50 2.65 -0.42
N ARG A 143 10.66 2.94 -1.04
CA ARG A 143 11.93 2.29 -0.67
C ARG A 143 12.38 2.69 0.74
N ALA A 144 12.25 3.95 1.10
CA ALA A 144 12.60 4.44 2.43
C ALA A 144 11.70 3.82 3.51
N MET A 145 10.39 3.71 3.23
CA MET A 145 9.44 2.98 4.09
C MET A 145 9.87 1.52 4.29
N ALA A 146 10.20 0.81 3.22
CA ALA A 146 10.65 -0.58 3.28
C ALA A 146 11.94 -0.74 4.10
N HIS A 147 12.92 0.13 3.86
CA HIS A 147 14.18 0.12 4.60
C HIS A 147 13.96 0.35 6.10
N ARG A 148 13.15 1.36 6.44
CA ARG A 148 12.84 1.69 7.84
C ARG A 148 12.10 0.57 8.54
N ALA A 149 11.07 0.00 7.90
CA ALA A 149 10.32 -1.11 8.46
C ALA A 149 11.22 -2.32 8.75
N ALA A 150 12.14 -2.65 7.84
CA ALA A 150 13.11 -3.72 8.04
C ALA A 150 14.11 -3.42 9.18
N GLN A 151 14.59 -2.18 9.28
CA GLN A 151 15.48 -1.76 10.36
C GLN A 151 14.80 -1.84 11.73
N ASP A 152 13.58 -1.30 11.86
CA ASP A 152 12.81 -1.34 13.10
C ASP A 152 12.54 -2.78 13.54
N LEU A 153 12.24 -3.66 12.57
CA LEU A 153 11.99 -5.08 12.83
C LEU A 153 13.19 -5.77 13.48
N ALA A 154 14.41 -5.43 13.06
CA ALA A 154 15.65 -5.99 13.62
C ALA A 154 15.87 -5.61 15.09
N HIS A 155 15.21 -4.55 15.57
CA HIS A 155 15.30 -4.07 16.95
C HIS A 155 14.02 -4.30 17.76
N MET A 156 13.00 -4.93 17.16
CA MET A 156 11.73 -5.19 17.83
C MET A 156 11.81 -6.46 18.69
N PRO A 157 11.49 -6.40 19.99
CA PRO A 157 11.58 -7.57 20.87
C PRO A 157 10.61 -8.70 20.49
N THR A 158 9.40 -8.32 20.06
CA THR A 158 8.31 -9.26 19.73
C THR A 158 7.64 -8.87 18.41
N PRO A 159 8.24 -9.20 17.26
CA PRO A 159 7.76 -8.74 15.96
C PRO A 159 6.63 -9.60 15.36
N ARG A 160 6.38 -10.79 15.92
CA ARG A 160 5.33 -11.72 15.49
C ARG A 160 4.15 -11.65 16.45
N LEU A 161 2.95 -11.56 15.90
CA LEU A 161 1.72 -11.70 16.67
C LEU A 161 1.35 -13.17 16.83
N GLY A 162 0.93 -13.55 18.04
CA GLY A 162 0.29 -14.84 18.28
C GLY A 162 -1.17 -14.84 17.82
N ALA A 163 -1.75 -16.03 17.61
CA ALA A 163 -3.15 -16.17 17.19
C ALA A 163 -4.17 -15.56 18.18
N GLU A 164 -3.79 -15.45 19.45
CA GLU A 164 -4.61 -14.89 20.53
C GLU A 164 -4.49 -13.36 20.68
N ALA A 165 -3.69 -12.69 19.83
CA ALA A 165 -3.56 -11.24 19.89
C ALA A 165 -4.90 -10.56 19.59
N SER A 166 -5.25 -9.56 20.39
CA SER A 166 -6.48 -8.80 20.21
C SER A 166 -6.39 -7.91 18.96
N PRO A 167 -7.53 -7.56 18.34
CA PRO A 167 -7.55 -6.61 17.23
C PRO A 167 -6.90 -5.27 17.56
N HIS A 168 -7.02 -4.81 18.80
CA HIS A 168 -6.44 -3.55 19.27
C HIS A 168 -4.91 -3.62 19.35
N GLU A 169 -4.35 -4.68 19.94
CA GLU A 169 -2.89 -4.88 19.98
C GLU A 169 -2.28 -4.97 18.58
N GLN A 170 -2.98 -5.65 17.67
CA GLN A 170 -2.56 -5.71 16.27
C GLN A 170 -2.58 -4.34 15.60
N ASP A 171 -3.63 -3.55 15.81
CA ASP A 171 -3.75 -2.20 15.24
C ASP A 171 -2.65 -1.27 15.78
N GLU A 172 -2.36 -1.30 17.08
CA GLU A 172 -1.28 -0.48 17.69
C GLU A 172 0.10 -0.82 17.14
N LEU A 173 0.41 -2.11 16.99
CA LEU A 173 1.70 -2.54 16.43
C LEU A 173 1.86 -2.16 14.96
N ILE A 174 0.81 -2.34 14.16
CA ILE A 174 0.81 -1.94 12.75
C ILE A 174 0.96 -0.42 12.65
N ALA A 175 0.19 0.35 13.42
CA ALA A 175 0.26 1.81 13.43
C ALA A 175 1.69 2.31 13.72
N GLY A 176 2.35 1.77 14.75
CA GLY A 176 3.71 2.18 15.08
C GLY A 176 4.72 1.90 13.96
N VAL A 177 4.57 0.79 13.21
CA VAL A 177 5.42 0.51 12.04
C VAL A 177 5.12 1.49 10.90
N LEU A 178 3.85 1.77 10.63
CA LEU A 178 3.42 2.68 9.57
C LEU A 178 3.87 4.13 9.82
N GLU A 179 3.74 4.63 11.06
CA GLU A 179 4.17 5.98 11.45
C GLU A 179 5.67 6.18 11.18
N ARG A 180 6.50 5.26 11.68
CA ARG A 180 7.96 5.34 11.49
C ARG A 180 8.36 5.21 10.03
N ALA A 181 7.68 4.35 9.27
CA ALA A 181 7.89 4.22 7.83
C ALA A 181 7.52 5.51 7.10
N LEU A 182 6.42 6.17 7.48
CA LEU A 182 6.00 7.45 6.91
C LEU A 182 7.01 8.57 7.20
N ASP A 183 7.54 8.65 8.42
CA ASP A 183 8.61 9.61 8.76
C ASP A 183 9.82 9.43 7.84
N ALA A 184 10.26 8.19 7.63
CA ALA A 184 11.37 7.90 6.74
C ALA A 184 11.08 8.24 5.27
N ALA A 185 9.83 8.09 4.83
CA ALA A 185 9.40 8.49 3.50
C ALA A 185 9.54 10.01 3.30
N ASN A 186 9.05 10.80 4.26
CA ASN A 186 9.12 12.27 4.25
C ASN A 186 10.59 12.73 4.24
N GLU A 187 11.41 12.22 5.15
CA GLU A 187 12.85 12.54 5.20
C GLU A 187 13.59 12.18 3.91
N ALA A 188 13.13 11.17 3.16
CA ALA A 188 13.80 10.73 1.95
C ALA A 188 13.45 11.56 0.71
N VAL A 189 12.28 12.22 0.69
CA VAL A 189 11.86 13.09 -0.42
C VAL A 189 12.18 14.56 -0.17
N GLU A 190 12.46 14.96 1.08
CA GLU A 190 12.94 16.30 1.43
C GLU A 190 14.43 16.54 1.11
N ARG A 191 15.20 15.48 0.83
CA ARG A 191 16.64 15.51 0.54
C ARG A 191 16.94 15.74 -0.93
#